data_AF-A0A434S0W8-F1
#
_entry.id   AF-A0A434S0W8-F1
#
_cell.length_a   1.000
_cell.length_b   1.000
_cell.length_c   1.000
_cell.angle_alpha   90.00
_cell.angle_beta   90.00
_cell.angle_gamma   90.00
#
_symmetry.space_group_name_H-M   'P 1'
#
loop_
_entity.id
_entity.type
_entity.pdbx_description
1 polymer ?
#
loop_
_entity_poly.entity_id
_entity_poly.type
_entity_poly.pdbx_seq_one_letter_code
_entity_poly.pdbx_strand_id
1 'polypeptide(L)'
;INAPEFADVVSTEDRLKAPAEATGGSVRRLAPSSMLGDLAGGVALPSIVPVRSSGAASGNDWIGLRTTDDSTLKAVSRVPLFGGFLGLGLLLLAIGSMWYREGR
;
A
#
# COMPACT_ATOMS: atom_id res chain seq x y z
N ILE A 1 23.49 21.12 -29.95
CA ILE A 1 22.60 20.82 -28.82
C ILE A 1 23.44 20.10 -27.79
N ASN A 2 23.80 20.76 -26.69
CA ASN A 2 24.63 20.18 -25.62
C ASN A 2 23.99 20.63 -24.31
N ALA A 3 23.03 19.84 -23.85
CA ALA A 3 22.17 20.20 -22.72
C ALA A 3 22.81 19.64 -21.44
N PRO A 4 23.16 20.49 -20.46
CA PRO A 4 23.89 20.10 -19.25
C PRO A 4 23.15 19.04 -18.41
N GLU A 5 21.84 18.94 -18.53
CA GLU A 5 20.99 17.95 -17.86
C GLU A 5 21.22 16.50 -18.31
N PHE A 6 21.85 16.27 -19.46
CA PHE A 6 22.18 14.92 -19.96
C PHE A 6 23.63 14.52 -19.73
N ALA A 7 24.40 15.32 -18.96
CA ALA A 7 25.81 15.05 -18.72
C ALA A 7 26.06 13.87 -17.76
N ASP A 8 25.09 13.50 -16.91
CA ASP A 8 25.25 12.48 -15.87
C ASP A 8 24.04 11.51 -15.82
N VAL A 9 23.82 10.77 -16.92
CA VAL A 9 22.70 9.81 -17.07
C VAL A 9 23.11 8.39 -16.65
N VAL A 10 24.15 8.25 -15.83
CA VAL A 10 24.62 6.95 -15.37
C VAL A 10 23.86 6.54 -14.10
N SER A 11 23.23 5.36 -14.14
CA SER A 11 22.64 4.76 -12.94
C SER A 11 23.76 4.38 -11.95
N THR A 12 23.88 5.15 -10.86
CA THR A 12 24.81 4.91 -9.75
C THR A 12 24.08 4.98 -8.40
N GLU A 13 24.55 4.16 -7.46
CA GLU A 13 24.09 4.16 -6.08
C GLU A 13 24.86 5.17 -5.21
N ASP A 14 26.04 5.62 -5.67
CA ASP A 14 27.02 6.38 -4.87
C ASP A 14 26.43 7.68 -4.32
N ARG A 15 25.61 8.36 -5.12
CA ARG A 15 24.97 9.64 -4.75
C ARG A 15 24.00 9.49 -3.57
N LEU A 16 23.35 8.32 -3.45
CA LEU A 16 22.32 8.05 -2.45
C LEU A 16 22.85 7.21 -1.28
N LYS A 17 24.09 6.75 -1.34
CA LYS A 17 24.70 5.90 -0.31
C LYS A 17 24.75 6.59 1.06
N ALA A 18 25.28 7.81 1.13
CA ALA A 18 25.38 8.56 2.37
C ALA A 18 24.03 8.80 3.09
N PRO A 19 22.97 9.31 2.42
CA PRO A 19 21.66 9.45 3.06
C PRO A 19 20.99 8.10 3.40
N ALA A 20 21.24 7.03 2.61
CA ALA A 20 20.72 5.71 2.94
C ALA A 20 21.35 5.13 4.21
N GLU A 21 22.67 5.28 4.38
CA GLU A 21 23.38 4.86 5.60
C GLU A 21 22.93 5.67 6.82
N ALA A 22 22.77 6.99 6.68
CA ALA A 22 22.32 7.87 7.76
C ALA A 22 20.89 7.53 8.27
N THR A 23 20.05 6.98 7.41
CA THR A 23 18.66 6.58 7.73
C THR A 23 18.50 5.10 8.09
N GLY A 24 19.58 4.31 7.96
CA GLY A 24 19.58 2.86 8.13
C GLY A 24 18.79 2.10 7.06
N GLY A 25 18.65 2.70 5.86
CA GLY A 25 18.00 2.13 4.69
C GLY A 25 18.99 1.46 3.73
N SER A 26 18.62 1.31 2.45
CA SER A 26 19.52 0.80 1.41
C SER A 26 19.20 1.39 0.05
N VAL A 27 20.23 1.55 -0.79
CA VAL A 27 20.10 1.86 -2.22
C VAL A 27 20.32 0.57 -2.99
N ARG A 28 19.54 0.35 -4.05
CA ARG A 28 19.67 -0.82 -4.91
C ARG A 28 19.40 -0.44 -6.35
N ARG A 29 20.25 -0.90 -7.25
CA ARG A 29 20.00 -0.83 -8.69
C ARG A 29 19.05 -1.94 -9.09
N LEU A 30 17.92 -1.55 -9.66
CA LEU A 30 16.95 -2.47 -10.22
C LEU A 30 17.41 -2.87 -11.63
N ALA A 31 17.47 -4.18 -11.89
CA ALA A 31 17.86 -4.73 -13.18
C ALA A 31 16.76 -5.67 -13.70
N PRO A 32 16.70 -5.92 -15.02
CA PRO A 32 15.81 -6.91 -15.58
C PRO A 32 16.05 -8.30 -14.97
N SER A 33 14.99 -9.07 -14.71
CA SER A 33 15.08 -10.44 -14.21
C SER A 33 15.61 -11.39 -15.29
N SER A 34 16.94 -11.62 -15.24
CA SER A 34 17.72 -12.72 -15.86
C SER A 34 18.24 -12.59 -17.31
N MET A 35 19.30 -13.37 -17.59
CA MET A 35 19.95 -13.56 -18.91
C MET A 35 19.20 -14.54 -19.84
N LEU A 36 18.18 -15.27 -19.36
CA LEU A 36 17.23 -15.99 -20.21
C LEU A 36 15.87 -15.34 -20.00
N GLY A 37 15.57 -14.39 -20.89
CA GLY A 37 14.48 -13.45 -20.77
C GLY A 37 13.24 -14.01 -20.09
N ASP A 38 12.82 -13.33 -19.03
CA ASP A 38 11.41 -13.15 -18.79
C ASP A 38 10.80 -12.73 -20.13
N LEU A 39 9.93 -13.58 -20.69
CA LEU A 39 9.13 -13.27 -21.89
C LEU A 39 8.21 -12.04 -21.66
N ALA A 40 8.34 -11.38 -20.52
CA ALA A 40 7.62 -10.19 -20.10
C ALA A 40 8.51 -9.19 -19.32
N GLY A 41 9.75 -8.93 -19.73
CA GLY A 41 10.47 -7.69 -19.38
C GLY A 41 10.44 -7.25 -17.90
N GLY A 42 10.47 -8.20 -16.98
CA GLY A 42 10.28 -7.95 -15.55
C GLY A 42 11.48 -7.22 -14.95
N VAL A 43 11.22 -6.26 -14.06
CA VAL A 43 12.25 -5.67 -13.19
C VAL A 43 12.32 -6.51 -11.93
N ALA A 44 13.52 -6.97 -11.55
CA ALA A 44 13.73 -7.65 -10.28
C ALA A 44 13.55 -6.66 -9.13
N LEU A 45 12.40 -6.71 -8.46
CA LEU A 45 12.08 -5.87 -7.30
C LEU A 45 12.34 -6.64 -6.00
N PRO A 46 13.04 -6.03 -5.02
CA PRO A 46 13.17 -6.61 -3.69
C PRO A 46 11.83 -6.61 -2.95
N SER A 47 11.69 -7.47 -1.95
CA SER A 47 10.50 -7.47 -1.10
C SER A 47 10.38 -6.16 -0.30
N ILE A 48 9.18 -5.59 -0.20
CA ILE A 48 8.92 -4.34 0.53
C ILE A 48 8.11 -4.68 1.78
N VAL A 49 8.70 -4.42 2.95
CA VAL A 49 8.15 -4.85 4.24
C VAL A 49 7.94 -3.64 5.15
N PRO A 50 6.76 -3.45 5.77
CA PRO A 50 6.59 -2.41 6.79
C PRO A 50 7.41 -2.74 8.04
N VAL A 51 8.17 -1.78 8.56
CA VAL A 51 9.01 -1.95 9.76
C VAL A 51 8.73 -0.88 10.80
N ARG A 52 8.92 -1.22 12.08
CA ARG A 52 8.85 -0.27 13.19
C ARG A 52 9.93 0.82 13.06
N SER A 53 9.66 2.00 13.61
CA SER A 53 10.56 3.15 13.56
C SER A 53 11.96 2.89 14.16
N SER A 54 12.13 1.91 15.05
CA SER A 54 13.40 1.51 15.66
C SER A 54 14.06 0.26 15.03
N GLY A 55 13.46 -0.35 14.01
CA GLY A 55 13.96 -1.56 13.36
C GLY A 55 14.97 -1.28 12.25
N ALA A 56 15.68 -2.32 11.80
CA ALA A 56 16.43 -2.26 10.54
C ALA A 56 15.46 -2.01 9.38
N ALA A 57 15.85 -1.15 8.42
CA ALA A 57 15.03 -0.81 7.25
C ALA A 57 15.58 -1.39 5.94
N SER A 58 16.47 -2.38 6.02
CA SER A 58 16.97 -3.13 4.87
C SER A 58 17.55 -4.49 5.31
N GLY A 59 17.60 -5.44 4.38
CA GLY A 59 18.27 -6.74 4.54
C GLY A 59 18.89 -7.22 3.23
N ASN A 60 19.18 -8.52 3.06
CA ASN A 60 19.75 -9.05 1.81
C ASN A 60 18.75 -9.00 0.64
N ASP A 61 17.47 -9.29 0.87
CA ASP A 61 16.48 -9.43 -0.22
C ASP A 61 15.20 -8.60 -0.01
N TRP A 62 15.26 -7.64 0.92
CA TRP A 62 14.12 -6.80 1.27
C TRP A 62 14.53 -5.38 1.68
N ILE A 63 13.58 -4.47 1.52
CA ILE A 63 13.65 -3.06 1.96
C ILE A 63 12.50 -2.79 2.93
N GLY A 64 12.81 -2.11 4.03
CA GLY A 64 11.87 -1.72 5.05
C GLY A 64 11.27 -0.35 4.81
N LEU A 65 9.96 -0.20 4.94
CA LEU A 65 9.28 1.09 4.99
C LEU A 65 8.89 1.42 6.44
N ARG A 66 9.44 2.50 6.98
CA ARG A 66 9.01 3.05 8.27
C ARG A 66 7.69 3.77 8.06
N THR A 67 6.63 3.28 8.70
CA THR A 67 5.35 3.99 8.69
C THR A 67 5.48 5.22 9.58
N THR A 68 5.50 6.40 8.96
CA THR A 68 5.14 7.64 9.66
C THR A 68 3.63 7.55 9.85
N ASP A 69 3.14 7.49 11.08
CA ASP A 69 1.72 7.28 11.43
C ASP A 69 0.75 8.39 10.91
N ASP A 70 1.16 9.16 9.91
CA ASP A 70 0.49 10.35 9.38
C ASP A 70 -0.51 10.02 8.27
N SER A 71 -0.49 8.80 7.71
CA SER A 71 -1.54 8.35 6.81
C SER A 71 -1.87 6.86 7.00
N THR A 72 -2.97 6.58 7.70
CA THR A 72 -3.61 5.27 7.61
C THR A 72 -4.32 5.15 6.27
N LEU A 73 -3.80 4.31 5.38
CA LEU A 73 -4.50 3.94 4.16
C LEU A 73 -5.72 3.10 4.58
N LYS A 74 -6.88 3.75 4.77
CA LYS A 74 -8.14 3.08 5.06
C LYS A 74 -8.55 2.31 3.81
N ALA A 75 -8.12 1.05 3.72
CA ALA A 75 -8.59 0.11 2.72
C ALA A 75 -10.10 -0.07 2.90
N VAL A 76 -10.86 0.70 2.12
CA VAL A 76 -12.30 0.59 1.92
C VAL A 76 -13.11 0.57 3.23
N SER A 77 -13.60 1.73 3.63
CA SER A 77 -14.72 1.85 4.57
C SER A 77 -15.97 1.23 3.96
N ARG A 78 -16.32 -0.01 4.35
CA ARG A 78 -17.65 -0.58 4.10
C ARG A 78 -18.52 -0.27 5.30
N VAL A 79 -19.57 0.53 5.09
CA VAL A 79 -20.68 0.64 6.05
C VAL A 79 -21.53 -0.63 5.88
N PRO A 80 -21.64 -1.50 6.90
CA PRO A 80 -22.38 -2.76 6.76
C PRO A 80 -23.87 -2.52 6.50
N LEU A 81 -24.37 -3.18 5.45
CA LEU A 81 -25.67 -2.98 4.81
C LEU A 81 -26.88 -3.55 5.58
N PHE A 82 -26.83 -3.64 6.91
CA PHE A 82 -28.07 -3.77 7.69
C PHE A 82 -28.98 -2.54 7.59
N GLY A 83 -28.57 -1.49 6.86
CA GLY A 83 -29.39 -0.33 6.54
C GLY A 83 -30.73 -0.69 5.88
N GLY A 84 -30.81 -1.80 5.14
CA GLY A 84 -32.05 -2.24 4.47
C GLY A 84 -32.92 -3.17 5.32
N PHE A 85 -32.36 -4.26 5.85
CA PHE A 85 -33.14 -5.28 6.59
C PHE A 85 -33.71 -4.76 7.90
N LEU A 86 -32.98 -3.89 8.61
CA LEU A 86 -33.49 -3.24 9.82
C LEU A 86 -34.66 -2.30 9.48
N GLY A 87 -34.53 -1.55 8.38
CA GLY A 87 -35.61 -0.69 7.88
C GLY A 87 -36.85 -1.49 7.46
N LEU A 88 -36.66 -2.62 6.77
CA LEU A 88 -37.76 -3.53 6.41
C LEU A 88 -38.41 -4.15 7.65
N GLY A 89 -37.61 -4.56 8.64
CA GLY A 89 -38.11 -5.08 9.91
C GLY A 89 -38.98 -4.07 10.64
N LEU A 90 -38.55 -2.80 10.71
CA LEU A 90 -39.34 -1.71 11.28
C LEU A 90 -40.64 -1.46 10.50
N LEU A 91 -40.60 -1.49 9.17
CA LEU A 91 -41.78 -1.31 8.33
C LEU A 91 -42.81 -2.44 8.53
N LEU A 92 -42.35 -3.70 8.54
CA LEU A 92 -43.21 -4.86 8.78
C LEU A 92 -43.81 -4.83 10.19
N LEU A 93 -43.04 -4.41 11.19
CA LEU A 93 -43.53 -4.23 12.56
C LEU A 93 -44.62 -3.15 12.61
N ALA A 94 -44.40 -2.00 11.96
CA ALA A 94 -45.39 -0.92 11.90
C ALA A 94 -46.71 -1.39 11.27
N ILE A 95 -46.66 -2.04 10.10
CA ILE A 95 -47.85 -2.56 9.41
C ILE A 95 -48.53 -3.65 10.24
N GLY A 96 -47.77 -4.60 10.76
CA GLY A 96 -48.31 -5.68 11.60
C GLY A 96 -48.96 -5.16 12.88
N SER A 97 -48.41 -4.11 13.49
CA SER A 97 -48.97 -3.49 14.70
C SER A 97 -50.32 -2.81 14.45
N MET A 98 -50.49 -2.20 13.28
CA MET A 98 -51.76 -1.57 12.90
C MET A 98 -52.86 -2.62 12.74
N TRP A 99 -52.54 -3.75 12.11
CA TRP A 99 -53.46 -4.88 11.96
C TRP A 99 -53.79 -5.56 13.29
N TYR A 100 -52.79 -5.77 14.17
CA TYR A 100 -53.01 -6.35 15.51
C TYR A 100 -53.89 -5.47 16.41
N ARG A 101 -53.80 -4.14 16.25
CA ARG A 101 -54.66 -3.21 16.97
C ARG A 101 -56.12 -3.30 16.52
N GLU A 102 -56.36 -3.43 15.21
CA GLU A 102 -57.70 -3.46 14.62
C GLU A 102 -58.37 -4.85 14.71
N GLY A 103 -57.57 -5.91 14.81
CA GLY A 103 -58.06 -7.28 14.97
C GLY A 103 -58.34 -7.71 16.41
N ARG A 104 -58.24 -6.79 17.39
CA ARG A 104 -58.65 -6.98 18.78
C ARG A 104 -59.85 -6.12 19.12
#